data_AF-A0A169GV83-F1
#
_entry.id   AF-A0A169GV83-F1
#
_cell.length_a   1.000
_cell.length_b   1.000
_cell.length_c   1.000
_cell.angle_alpha   90.00
_cell.angle_beta   90.00
_cell.angle_gamma   90.00
#
_symmetry.space_group_name_H-M   'P 1'
#
loop_
_entity.id
_entity.type
_entity.pdbx_description
1 polymer ?
#
loop_
_entity_poly.entity_id
_entity_poly.type
_entity_poly.pdbx_seq_one_letter_code
_entity_poly.pdbx_strand_id
1 'polypeptide(L)'
;MDQLDHATVVHCANCGTVMEGEFCHHCGQSVHSVLKPVHHMLEDGLDMFLHVDGRILHTLPPLVTRPGFLTLEYFAGRRQRYVAPFRLMFVLCLLCFFAFHLMADRLLDHAGNPAVAGKLVHQDTPNPFATDTTAADVRRHLDRQLASLHTAQASAGGIPGVDQGLGVAERRLRESADKRLVELKDAPAAVGAAAASSAGAAQVANDNKRSTDPDEAEWDRVEPVHIAWLPEFANARLTEFTRHLKLNFKTALHGRDASERQEARERMVAGFFSVLPQSMLVMIPLFALLLKVFYLFRRRLYMEHVIVALHSHAFLFVALLLVLMVGMLSTWLRPVAPWMTYPLGVVRFALIVWMFAYLLVMQKRIYRQGWAMTLVKYWFVGWCYFWLLLTVLGVALVLGAGH
;
A
#
# COMPACT_ATOMS: atom_id res chain seq x y z
N MET A 1 -9.69 -16.45 -68.63
CA MET A 1 -9.74 -17.35 -67.46
C MET A 1 -8.58 -16.91 -66.57
N ASP A 2 -8.67 -15.74 -65.95
CA ASP A 2 -9.40 -15.46 -64.70
C ASP A 2 -8.94 -16.36 -63.55
N GLN A 3 -7.80 -16.01 -62.96
CA GLN A 3 -7.47 -16.33 -61.57
C GLN A 3 -6.93 -15.05 -60.93
N LEU A 4 -7.85 -14.31 -60.32
CA LEU A 4 -7.55 -13.22 -59.40
C LEU A 4 -6.92 -13.81 -58.14
N ASP A 5 -5.61 -13.67 -57.99
CA ASP A 5 -4.97 -13.72 -56.67
C ASP A 5 -5.48 -12.53 -55.87
N HIS A 6 -6.55 -12.74 -55.10
CA HIS A 6 -6.94 -11.80 -54.06
C HIS A 6 -5.86 -11.83 -52.98
N ALA A 7 -4.83 -10.98 -53.13
CA ALA A 7 -4.05 -10.52 -52.00
C ALA A 7 -5.05 -10.01 -50.96
N THR A 8 -5.26 -10.78 -49.89
CA THR A 8 -6.24 -10.43 -48.86
C THR A 8 -5.82 -9.11 -48.24
N VAL A 9 -6.50 -8.04 -48.63
CA VAL A 9 -6.29 -6.71 -48.09
C VAL A 9 -6.58 -6.77 -46.59
N VAL A 10 -5.54 -6.72 -45.76
CA VAL A 10 -5.69 -6.73 -44.31
C VAL A 10 -6.05 -5.32 -43.87
N HIS A 11 -7.24 -5.15 -43.31
CA HIS A 11 -7.67 -3.88 -42.72
C HIS A 11 -7.21 -3.77 -41.26
N CYS A 12 -6.83 -2.58 -40.84
CA CYS A 12 -6.47 -2.30 -39.46
C CYS A 12 -7.68 -2.52 -38.54
N ALA A 13 -7.53 -3.37 -37.51
CA ALA A 13 -8.59 -3.60 -36.53
C ALA A 13 -9.01 -2.32 -35.76
N ASN A 14 -8.14 -1.32 -35.67
CA ASN A 14 -8.35 -0.07 -34.94
C ASN A 14 -9.04 1.03 -35.77
N CYS A 15 -8.48 1.37 -36.94
CA CYS A 15 -8.97 2.48 -37.79
C CYS A 15 -9.59 2.04 -39.13
N GLY A 16 -9.55 0.74 -39.47
CA GLY A 16 -10.11 0.21 -40.73
C GLY A 16 -9.30 0.52 -41.99
N THR A 17 -8.22 1.30 -41.90
CA THR A 17 -7.35 1.60 -43.05
C THR A 17 -6.66 0.34 -43.55
N VAL A 18 -6.38 0.30 -44.85
CA VAL A 18 -5.61 -0.80 -45.47
C VAL A 18 -4.20 -0.82 -44.88
N MET A 19 -3.75 -1.99 -44.46
CA MET A 19 -2.41 -2.18 -43.90
C MET A 19 -1.42 -2.41 -45.04
N GLU A 20 -0.35 -1.60 -45.08
CA GLU A 20 0.71 -1.68 -46.09
C GLU A 20 2.01 -2.29 -45.53
N GLY A 21 2.00 -2.71 -44.26
CA GLY A 21 3.15 -3.31 -43.57
C GLY A 21 2.79 -3.84 -42.18
N GLU A 22 3.80 -4.17 -41.37
CA GLU A 22 3.60 -4.71 -40.01
C GLU A 22 2.95 -3.72 -39.04
N PHE A 23 2.98 -2.42 -39.35
CA PHE A 23 2.34 -1.37 -38.56
C PHE A 23 1.41 -0.54 -39.45
N CYS A 24 0.30 -0.09 -38.88
CA CYS A 24 -0.66 0.77 -39.55
C CYS A 24 -0.05 2.16 -39.73
N HIS A 25 0.07 2.65 -40.97
CA HIS A 25 0.57 4.00 -41.26
C HIS A 25 -0.30 5.12 -40.66
N HIS A 26 -1.59 4.87 -40.42
CA HIS A 26 -2.51 5.88 -39.90
C HIS A 26 -2.57 5.93 -38.36
N CYS A 27 -2.59 4.77 -37.68
CA CYS A 27 -2.79 4.72 -36.23
C CYS A 27 -1.67 4.01 -35.44
N GLY A 28 -0.64 3.48 -36.11
CA GLY A 28 0.50 2.81 -35.47
C GLY A 28 0.20 1.42 -34.86
N GLN A 29 -0.95 0.82 -35.14
CA GLN A 29 -1.29 -0.53 -34.65
C GLN A 29 -0.47 -1.59 -35.38
N SER A 30 0.16 -2.53 -34.65
CA SER A 30 0.85 -3.67 -35.25
C SER A 30 -0.12 -4.76 -35.77
N VAL A 31 0.27 -5.45 -36.83
CA VAL A 31 -0.43 -6.60 -37.44
C VAL A 31 -0.36 -7.83 -36.53
N HIS A 32 0.77 -8.02 -35.85
CA HIS A 32 0.95 -9.14 -34.92
C HIS A 32 0.07 -8.96 -33.69
N SER A 33 -1.03 -9.71 -33.66
CA SER A 33 -2.06 -9.68 -32.61
C SER A 33 -1.90 -10.79 -31.58
N VAL A 34 -0.69 -11.29 -31.38
CA VAL A 34 -0.48 -12.43 -30.48
C VAL A 34 -0.62 -11.93 -29.04
N LEU A 35 -1.55 -12.54 -28.31
CA LEU A 35 -1.61 -12.51 -26.85
C LEU A 35 -0.22 -12.94 -26.34
N LYS A 36 0.67 -11.97 -26.13
CA LYS A 36 2.04 -12.25 -25.74
C LYS A 36 2.03 -12.97 -24.39
N PRO A 37 3.01 -13.85 -24.13
CA PRO A 37 3.26 -14.40 -22.81
C PRO A 37 3.26 -13.31 -21.72
N VAL A 38 2.81 -13.65 -20.51
CA VAL A 38 2.66 -12.71 -19.38
C VAL A 38 3.98 -11.98 -19.06
N HIS A 39 5.14 -12.61 -19.30
CA HIS A 39 6.45 -12.00 -19.04
C HIS A 39 6.71 -10.76 -19.90
N HIS A 40 6.34 -10.78 -21.18
CA HIS A 40 6.52 -9.61 -22.05
C HIS A 40 5.59 -8.46 -21.66
N MET A 41 4.43 -8.75 -21.04
CA MET A 41 3.55 -7.68 -20.54
C MET A 41 4.11 -6.99 -19.29
N LEU A 42 4.89 -7.71 -18.48
CA LEU A 42 5.61 -7.16 -17.32
C LEU A 42 6.80 -6.30 -17.76
N GLU A 43 7.56 -6.77 -18.75
CA GLU A 43 8.68 -6.04 -19.37
C GLU A 43 8.20 -4.73 -20.00
N ASP A 44 7.15 -4.79 -20.84
CA ASP A 44 6.50 -3.61 -21.42
C ASP A 44 5.92 -2.66 -20.36
N GLY A 45 5.66 -3.14 -19.14
CA GLY A 45 5.13 -2.36 -18.03
C GLY A 45 6.17 -1.53 -17.30
N LEU A 46 7.41 -2.02 -17.20
CA LEU A 46 8.51 -1.37 -16.49
C LEU A 46 9.18 -0.27 -17.32
N ASP A 47 9.31 -0.45 -18.63
CA ASP A 47 9.87 0.57 -19.55
C ASP A 47 8.94 1.79 -19.75
N MET A 48 7.71 1.73 -19.21
CA MET A 48 6.63 2.63 -19.59
C MET A 48 6.32 3.74 -18.57
N PHE A 49 7.09 3.88 -17.49
CA PHE A 49 6.85 4.90 -16.45
C PHE A 49 7.13 6.34 -16.87
N LEU A 50 7.84 6.57 -17.98
CA LEU A 50 8.30 7.90 -18.39
C LEU A 50 7.42 8.59 -19.46
N HIS A 51 6.30 7.99 -19.89
CA HIS A 51 5.39 8.61 -20.86
C HIS A 51 3.99 8.83 -20.25
N VAL A 52 3.70 10.07 -19.84
CA VAL A 52 2.33 10.49 -19.49
C VAL A 52 1.48 10.43 -20.76
N ASP A 53 0.70 9.36 -20.87
CA ASP A 53 0.00 9.00 -22.10
C ASP A 53 -1.38 9.68 -22.17
N GLY A 54 -1.58 10.62 -23.11
CA GLY A 54 -2.86 11.33 -23.31
C GLY A 54 -4.07 10.41 -23.54
N ARG A 55 -3.82 9.14 -23.90
CA ARG A 55 -4.82 8.07 -24.03
C ARG A 55 -5.59 7.77 -22.74
N ILE A 56 -5.07 8.14 -21.57
CA ILE A 56 -5.75 7.93 -20.27
C ILE A 56 -7.13 8.61 -20.26
N LEU A 57 -7.24 9.83 -20.81
CA LEU A 57 -8.49 10.60 -20.85
C LEU A 57 -9.56 9.94 -21.72
N HIS A 58 -9.17 9.18 -22.74
CA HIS A 58 -10.09 8.39 -23.56
C HIS A 58 -10.41 7.02 -22.94
N THR A 59 -9.60 6.54 -22.00
CA THR A 59 -9.69 5.20 -21.42
C THR A 59 -10.51 5.17 -20.13
N LEU A 60 -10.38 6.19 -19.27
CA LEU A 60 -11.07 6.25 -17.97
C LEU A 60 -12.60 6.34 -18.07
N PRO A 61 -13.21 7.22 -18.89
CA PRO A 61 -14.66 7.30 -18.98
C PRO A 61 -15.34 5.97 -19.38
N PRO A 62 -14.91 5.26 -20.45
CA PRO A 62 -15.51 3.96 -20.77
C PRO A 62 -15.19 2.88 -19.74
N LEU A 63 -14.06 2.96 -19.02
CA LEU A 63 -13.75 2.02 -17.94
C LEU A 63 -14.80 2.11 -16.82
N VAL A 64 -15.20 3.32 -16.40
CA VAL A 64 -16.15 3.52 -15.28
C VAL A 64 -17.61 3.34 -15.69
N THR A 65 -17.98 3.82 -16.89
CA THR A 65 -19.38 3.92 -17.32
C THR A 65 -19.88 2.71 -18.11
N ARG A 66 -19.00 1.96 -18.78
CA ARG A 66 -19.39 0.88 -19.70
C ARG A 66 -18.79 -0.47 -19.28
N PRO A 67 -19.51 -1.30 -18.51
CA PRO A 67 -18.97 -2.54 -17.95
C PRO A 67 -18.45 -3.50 -19.02
N GLY A 68 -17.18 -3.88 -18.94
CA GLY A 68 -16.53 -4.83 -19.84
C GLY A 68 -16.35 -4.35 -21.29
N PHE A 69 -16.66 -3.09 -21.61
CA PHE A 69 -16.48 -2.56 -22.96
C PHE A 69 -15.01 -2.59 -23.38
N LEU A 70 -14.12 -2.07 -22.53
CA LEU A 70 -12.68 -2.00 -22.82
C LEU A 70 -12.05 -3.38 -23.03
N THR A 71 -12.46 -4.37 -22.23
CA THR A 71 -12.02 -5.75 -22.39
C THR A 71 -12.46 -6.34 -23.73
N LEU A 72 -13.68 -6.06 -24.16
CA LEU A 72 -14.19 -6.53 -25.46
C LEU A 72 -13.51 -5.82 -26.64
N GLU A 73 -13.23 -4.53 -26.53
CA GLU A 73 -12.44 -3.78 -27.51
C GLU A 73 -11.03 -4.37 -27.66
N TYR A 74 -10.40 -4.72 -26.53
CA TYR A 74 -9.09 -5.36 -26.50
C TYR A 74 -9.12 -6.74 -27.18
N PHE A 75 -10.16 -7.55 -26.92
CA PHE A 75 -10.37 -8.84 -27.61
C PHE A 75 -10.69 -8.68 -29.09
N ALA A 76 -11.34 -7.58 -29.48
CA ALA A 76 -11.58 -7.23 -30.88
C ALA A 76 -10.34 -6.64 -31.59
N GLY A 77 -9.21 -6.48 -30.89
CA GLY A 77 -7.95 -5.98 -31.46
C GLY A 77 -7.82 -4.46 -31.51
N ARG A 78 -8.80 -3.70 -31.01
CA ARG A 78 -8.79 -2.22 -30.97
C ARG A 78 -7.97 -1.70 -29.78
N ARG A 79 -6.63 -1.75 -29.91
CA ARG A 79 -5.69 -1.55 -28.79
C ARG A 79 -4.98 -0.21 -28.77
N GLN A 80 -4.66 0.40 -29.92
CA GLN A 80 -3.91 1.65 -29.95
C GLN A 80 -4.64 2.85 -29.32
N ARG A 81 -5.98 2.87 -29.40
CA ARG A 81 -6.80 3.96 -28.86
C ARG A 81 -6.83 4.01 -27.32
N TYR A 82 -6.67 2.87 -26.67
CA TYR A 82 -6.82 2.72 -25.22
C TYR A 82 -5.49 2.41 -24.57
N VAL A 83 -5.37 2.75 -23.29
CA VAL A 83 -4.20 2.38 -22.51
C VAL A 83 -4.16 0.86 -22.32
N ALA A 84 -2.97 0.28 -22.50
CA ALA A 84 -2.75 -1.13 -22.23
C ALA A 84 -3.21 -1.50 -20.80
N PRO A 85 -3.88 -2.65 -20.60
CA PRO A 85 -4.57 -2.92 -19.34
C PRO A 85 -3.62 -2.97 -18.14
N PHE A 86 -2.38 -3.47 -18.34
CA PHE A 86 -1.38 -3.61 -17.29
C PHE A 86 -0.97 -2.25 -16.74
N ARG A 87 -0.57 -1.35 -17.62
CA ARG A 87 -0.24 0.03 -17.28
C ARG A 87 -1.41 0.75 -16.64
N LEU A 88 -2.62 0.60 -17.18
CA LEU A 88 -3.82 1.23 -16.64
C LEU A 88 -4.01 0.83 -15.16
N MET A 89 -4.02 -0.47 -14.88
CA MET A 89 -4.18 -0.97 -13.52
C MET A 89 -3.03 -0.51 -12.60
N PHE A 90 -1.78 -0.60 -13.04
CA PHE A 90 -0.63 -0.21 -12.21
C PHE A 90 -0.70 1.27 -11.80
N VAL A 91 -0.93 2.16 -12.76
CA VAL A 91 -1.04 3.61 -12.48
C VAL A 91 -2.18 3.90 -11.51
N LEU A 92 -3.33 3.25 -11.70
CA LEU A 92 -4.50 3.42 -10.84
C LEU A 92 -4.29 2.81 -9.45
N CYS A 93 -3.57 1.69 -9.36
CA CYS A 93 -3.16 1.07 -8.11
C CYS A 93 -2.32 2.07 -7.30
N LEU A 94 -1.23 2.59 -7.87
CA LEU A 94 -0.37 3.56 -7.19
C LEU A 94 -1.14 4.80 -6.74
N LEU A 95 -1.96 5.37 -7.63
CA LEU A 95 -2.70 6.59 -7.34
C LEU A 95 -3.78 6.35 -6.25
N CYS A 96 -4.42 5.19 -6.26
CA CYS A 96 -5.38 4.80 -5.22
C CYS A 96 -4.69 4.58 -3.87
N PHE A 97 -3.54 3.91 -3.83
CA PHE A 97 -2.78 3.72 -2.60
C PHE A 97 -2.26 5.03 -2.03
N PHE A 98 -1.76 5.92 -2.88
CA PHE A 98 -1.37 7.27 -2.49
C PHE A 98 -2.55 8.05 -1.89
N ALA A 99 -3.71 8.05 -2.55
CA ALA A 99 -4.91 8.70 -2.04
C ALA A 99 -5.41 8.09 -0.71
N PHE A 100 -5.32 6.76 -0.58
CA PHE A 100 -5.66 6.06 0.66
C PHE A 100 -4.73 6.44 1.80
N HIS A 101 -3.42 6.51 1.55
CA HIS A 101 -2.42 6.92 2.53
C HIS A 101 -2.70 8.35 3.04
N LEU A 102 -2.90 9.30 2.13
CA LEU A 102 -3.28 10.67 2.48
C LEU A 102 -4.56 10.73 3.33
N MET A 103 -5.54 9.90 3.03
CA MET A 103 -6.79 9.84 3.80
C MET A 103 -6.58 9.21 5.18
N ALA A 104 -5.77 8.14 5.26
CA ALA A 104 -5.45 7.45 6.50
C ALA A 104 -4.74 8.38 7.49
N ASP A 105 -3.74 9.14 7.02
CA ASP A 105 -3.03 10.15 7.82
C ASP A 105 -4.02 11.14 8.43
N ARG A 106 -4.90 11.72 7.60
CA ARG A 106 -5.92 12.70 8.06
C ARG A 106 -6.88 12.13 9.09
N LEU A 107 -7.25 10.85 8.95
CA LEU A 107 -8.16 10.18 9.87
C LEU A 107 -7.50 9.89 11.22
N LEU A 108 -6.22 9.50 11.20
CA LEU A 108 -5.40 9.28 12.40
C LEU A 108 -5.11 10.60 13.13
N ASP A 109 -4.90 11.70 12.39
CA ASP A 109 -4.71 13.04 12.96
C ASP A 109 -5.95 13.53 13.73
N HIS A 110 -7.15 13.31 13.18
CA HIS A 110 -8.41 13.73 13.81
C HIS A 110 -8.82 12.83 14.99
N ALA A 111 -8.25 11.62 15.11
CA ALA A 111 -8.52 10.69 16.20
C ALA A 111 -7.80 11.06 17.53
N GLY A 112 -7.05 12.17 17.57
CA GLY A 112 -6.64 12.80 18.83
C GLY A 112 -5.46 12.14 19.52
N ASN A 113 -4.46 11.67 18.77
CA ASN A 113 -3.17 11.30 19.36
C ASN A 113 -2.00 11.99 18.62
N PRO A 114 -1.42 13.08 19.18
CA PRO A 114 -0.30 13.79 18.56
C PRO A 114 0.99 12.96 18.46
N ALA A 115 1.00 11.73 18.97
CA ALA A 115 2.08 10.77 18.73
C ALA A 115 2.03 10.14 17.33
N VAL A 116 0.84 10.02 16.71
CA VAL A 116 0.59 9.32 15.43
C VAL A 116 0.77 10.23 14.21
N ALA A 117 0.61 11.54 14.41
CA ALA A 117 0.48 12.55 13.36
C ALA A 117 1.79 12.93 12.63
N GLY A 118 2.87 12.16 12.76
CA GLY A 118 4.19 12.60 12.27
C GLY A 118 5.10 11.54 11.66
N LYS A 119 4.62 10.32 11.36
CA LYS A 119 5.55 9.21 11.09
C LYS A 119 5.17 8.21 10.01
N LEU A 120 4.30 8.57 9.07
CA LEU A 120 4.05 7.76 7.87
C LEU A 120 4.86 8.24 6.64
N VAL A 121 5.46 9.42 6.75
CA VAL A 121 6.66 9.81 6.02
C VAL A 121 7.79 9.81 7.03
N HIS A 122 8.94 9.23 6.68
CA HIS A 122 10.21 9.55 7.34
C HIS A 122 10.52 11.03 7.03
N GLN A 123 9.71 11.95 7.56
CA GLN A 123 10.05 13.35 7.56
C GLN A 123 11.03 13.46 8.70
N ASP A 124 12.31 13.46 8.34
CA ASP A 124 13.36 14.10 9.13
C ASP A 124 12.85 15.50 9.45
N THR A 125 12.08 15.61 10.53
CA THR A 125 11.76 16.88 11.14
C THR A 125 13.13 17.48 11.46
N PRO A 126 13.48 18.66 10.91
CA PRO A 126 14.78 19.24 11.14
C PRO A 126 15.05 19.23 12.64
N ASN A 127 16.13 18.58 13.06
CA ASN A 127 16.46 18.46 14.48
C ASN A 127 16.40 19.88 15.07
N PRO A 128 15.57 20.15 16.10
CA PRO A 128 15.43 21.50 16.67
C PRO A 128 16.77 22.07 17.18
N PHE A 129 17.76 21.20 17.38
CA PHE A 129 19.12 21.54 17.79
C PHE A 129 20.14 21.61 16.63
N ALA A 130 19.69 21.47 15.37
CA ALA A 130 20.58 21.46 14.20
C ALA A 130 21.36 22.77 14.01
N THR A 131 20.79 23.90 14.45
CA THR A 131 21.42 25.22 14.36
C THR A 131 22.44 25.48 15.48
N ASP A 132 22.48 24.65 16.51
CA ASP A 132 23.35 24.85 17.66
C ASP A 132 24.74 24.28 17.36
N THR A 133 25.78 25.12 17.45
CA THR A 133 27.16 24.79 17.03
C THR A 133 28.04 24.33 18.18
N THR A 134 27.64 24.57 19.44
CA THR A 134 28.36 24.09 20.62
C THR A 134 27.46 23.26 21.53
N ALA A 135 28.06 22.32 22.28
CA ALA A 135 27.30 21.47 23.19
C ALA A 135 26.64 22.26 24.34
N ALA A 136 27.24 23.38 24.74
CA ALA A 136 26.65 24.31 25.71
C ALA A 136 25.39 24.99 25.15
N ASP A 137 25.33 25.26 23.85
CA ASP A 137 24.14 25.84 23.21
C ASP A 137 23.00 24.82 23.16
N VAL A 138 23.31 23.57 22.77
CA VAL A 138 22.33 22.47 22.76
C VAL A 138 21.73 22.25 24.15
N ARG A 139 22.57 22.18 25.20
CA ARG A 139 22.11 22.01 26.58
C ARG A 139 21.22 23.18 27.04
N ARG A 140 21.62 24.44 26.77
CA ARG A 140 20.81 25.63 27.08
C ARG A 140 19.50 25.68 26.30
N HIS A 141 19.49 25.20 25.05
CA HIS A 141 18.29 25.14 24.23
C HIS A 141 17.33 24.06 24.75
N LEU A 142 17.86 22.88 25.09
CA LEU A 142 17.11 21.80 25.71
C LEU A 142 16.47 22.25 27.02
N ASP A 143 17.22 22.89 27.92
CA ASP A 143 16.73 23.37 29.21
C ASP A 143 15.59 24.39 29.05
N ARG A 144 15.72 25.33 28.09
CA ARG A 144 14.66 26.31 27.80
C ARG A 144 13.36 25.64 27.34
N GLN A 145 13.47 24.64 26.48
CA GLN A 145 12.31 23.93 25.96
C GLN A 145 11.69 22.99 27.01
N LEU A 146 12.50 22.29 27.81
CA LEU A 146 12.02 21.51 28.95
C LEU A 146 11.28 22.40 29.96
N ALA A 147 11.84 23.57 30.29
CA ALA A 147 11.17 24.55 31.14
C ALA A 147 9.81 24.98 30.57
N SER A 148 9.72 25.21 29.25
CA SER A 148 8.45 25.54 28.61
C SER A 148 7.43 24.41 28.69
N LEU A 149 7.86 23.14 28.55
CA LEU A 149 6.98 21.99 28.70
C LEU A 149 6.49 21.83 30.14
N HIS A 150 7.35 22.02 31.14
CA HIS A 150 6.95 21.97 32.54
C HIS A 150 5.96 23.10 32.89
N THR A 151 6.13 24.30 32.33
CA THR A 151 5.14 25.38 32.50
C THR A 151 3.80 25.06 31.84
N ALA A 152 3.82 24.43 30.65
CA ALA A 152 2.62 23.98 29.98
C ALA A 152 1.92 22.86 30.77
N GLN A 153 2.67 21.93 31.38
CA GLN A 153 2.16 20.88 32.24
C GLN A 153 1.48 21.44 33.49
N ALA A 154 2.13 22.40 34.16
CA ALA A 154 1.56 23.09 35.31
C ALA A 154 0.26 23.86 34.96
N SER A 155 0.17 24.37 33.73
CA SER A 155 -1.01 25.11 33.23
C SER A 155 -2.15 24.18 32.79
N ALA A 156 -1.83 22.95 32.38
CA ALA A 156 -2.77 21.99 31.80
C ALA A 156 -3.32 20.96 32.82
N GLY A 157 -2.91 21.05 34.09
CA GLY A 157 -3.28 20.11 35.14
C GLY A 157 -4.78 19.87 35.21
N GLY A 158 -5.22 18.67 34.80
CA GLY A 158 -6.62 18.24 34.89
C GLY A 158 -7.26 17.74 33.60
N ILE A 159 -6.59 17.79 32.44
CA ILE A 159 -7.11 17.26 31.17
C ILE A 159 -6.54 15.85 30.92
N PRO A 160 -7.36 14.78 30.94
CA PRO A 160 -6.90 13.41 30.68
C PRO A 160 -6.22 13.28 29.30
N GLY A 161 -4.99 12.75 29.29
CA GLY A 161 -4.20 12.52 28.06
C GLY A 161 -3.15 13.58 27.76
N VAL A 162 -3.27 14.80 28.31
CA VAL A 162 -2.28 15.88 28.07
C VAL A 162 -0.96 15.62 28.80
N ASP A 163 -1.01 15.11 30.03
CA ASP A 163 0.18 14.72 30.80
C ASP A 163 1.01 13.64 30.09
N GLN A 164 0.31 12.67 29.47
CA GLN A 164 0.96 11.61 28.72
C GLN A 164 1.61 12.14 27.43
N GLY A 165 0.94 13.08 26.74
CA GLY A 165 1.49 13.74 25.55
C GLY A 165 2.73 14.58 25.86
N LEU A 166 2.71 15.31 26.98
CA LEU A 166 3.85 16.13 27.44
C LEU A 166 5.06 15.28 27.81
N GLY A 167 4.87 14.13 28.49
CA GLY A 167 5.97 13.20 28.78
C GLY A 167 6.59 12.56 27.53
N VAL A 168 5.80 12.35 26.47
CA VAL A 168 6.33 11.90 25.17
C VAL A 168 7.13 13.00 24.49
N ALA A 169 6.65 14.25 24.52
CA ALA A 169 7.36 15.41 23.97
C ALA A 169 8.72 15.63 24.67
N GLU A 170 8.75 15.48 26.00
CA GLU A 170 9.96 15.61 26.81
C GLU A 170 11.04 14.59 26.42
N ARG A 171 10.66 13.31 26.23
CA ARG A 171 11.59 12.24 25.82
C ARG A 171 12.15 12.47 24.42
N ARG A 172 11.29 12.81 23.44
CA ARG A 172 11.72 13.10 22.05
C ARG A 172 12.72 14.26 22.00
N LEU A 173 12.52 15.25 22.87
CA LEU A 173 13.39 16.41 22.94
C LEU A 173 14.78 16.05 23.49
N ARG A 174 14.85 15.24 24.56
CA ARG A 174 16.11 14.71 25.08
C ARG A 174 16.84 13.86 24.05
N GLU A 175 16.15 12.93 23.39
CA GLU A 175 16.75 12.10 22.34
C GLU A 175 17.32 12.93 21.17
N SER A 176 16.63 14.00 20.77
CA SER A 176 17.09 14.89 19.69
C SER A 176 18.32 15.70 20.10
N ALA A 177 18.39 16.13 21.37
CA ALA A 177 19.55 16.81 21.94
C ALA A 177 20.74 15.86 22.08
N ASP A 178 20.52 14.62 22.54
CA ASP A 178 21.58 13.62 22.68
C ASP A 178 22.20 13.25 21.33
N LYS A 179 21.38 13.10 20.27
CA LYS A 179 21.89 12.93 18.89
C LYS A 179 22.82 14.07 18.48
N ARG A 180 22.44 15.32 18.79
CA ARG A 180 23.24 16.49 18.47
C ARG A 180 24.52 16.58 19.31
N LEU A 181 24.47 16.23 20.59
CA LEU A 181 25.65 16.19 21.45
C LEU A 181 26.67 15.14 20.96
N VAL A 182 26.18 13.98 20.51
CA VAL A 182 27.02 12.94 19.89
C VAL A 182 27.65 13.43 18.58
N GLU A 183 26.91 14.14 17.72
CA GLU A 183 27.46 14.78 16.51
C GLU A 183 28.57 15.79 16.84
N LEU A 184 28.42 16.53 17.95
CA LEU A 184 29.40 17.49 18.47
C LEU A 184 30.53 16.81 19.28
N LYS A 185 30.54 15.47 19.38
CA LYS A 185 31.50 14.66 20.15
C LYS A 185 31.55 14.98 21.65
N ASP A 186 30.45 15.46 22.22
CA ASP A 186 30.28 15.66 23.67
C ASP A 186 29.44 14.52 24.27
N ALA A 187 29.52 14.34 25.58
CA ALA A 187 28.76 13.31 26.30
C ALA A 187 27.26 13.64 26.32
N PRO A 188 26.38 12.63 26.10
CA PRO A 188 24.94 12.79 26.27
C PRO A 188 24.63 13.19 27.71
N ALA A 189 23.51 13.90 27.92
CA ALA A 189 23.17 14.41 29.24
C ALA A 189 22.87 13.22 30.19
N ALA A 190 23.79 12.94 31.11
CA ALA A 190 23.65 11.83 32.05
C ALA A 190 22.38 12.00 32.91
N VAL A 191 21.52 10.98 32.86
CA VAL A 191 20.43 10.81 33.81
C VAL A 191 21.03 10.64 35.20
N GLY A 192 20.86 11.64 36.08
CA GLY A 192 20.94 11.50 37.54
C GLY A 192 22.25 10.97 38.13
N ALA A 193 23.15 11.88 38.49
CA ALA A 193 24.34 11.64 39.32
C ALA A 193 23.98 11.32 40.80
N ALA A 194 23.30 10.21 41.07
CA ALA A 194 23.01 9.76 42.44
C ALA A 194 23.33 8.26 42.71
N ALA A 195 24.08 7.58 41.84
CA ALA A 195 24.51 6.20 42.07
C ALA A 195 25.99 5.94 41.74
N ALA A 196 26.85 6.97 41.88
CA ALA A 196 28.29 6.81 41.83
C ALA A 196 28.83 6.36 43.20
N SER A 197 28.76 5.06 43.49
CA SER A 197 29.71 4.41 44.40
C SER A 197 29.91 2.94 44.02
N SER A 198 30.65 2.71 42.93
CA SER A 198 31.55 1.56 42.74
C SER A 198 32.09 1.58 41.31
N ALA A 199 33.14 2.38 41.10
CA ALA A 199 34.00 2.21 39.93
C ALA A 199 34.98 1.07 40.25
N GLY A 200 34.70 -0.12 39.72
CA GLY A 200 35.64 -1.23 39.60
C GLY A 200 35.64 -1.68 38.14
N ALA A 201 36.83 -1.67 37.52
CA ALA A 201 37.06 -1.83 36.10
C ALA A 201 36.46 -3.11 35.46
N ALA A 202 35.78 -2.96 34.32
CA ALA A 202 35.56 -3.99 33.29
C ALA A 202 35.03 -3.26 32.03
N GLN A 203 35.83 -3.06 30.99
CA GLN A 203 36.09 -4.01 29.92
C GLN A 203 34.80 -4.42 29.18
N VAL A 204 34.71 -3.91 27.94
CA VAL A 204 33.82 -4.29 26.84
C VAL A 204 33.04 -5.58 27.10
N ALA A 205 31.80 -5.43 27.56
CA ALA A 205 30.83 -6.51 27.61
C ALA A 205 29.54 -5.99 26.97
N ASN A 206 29.17 -6.67 25.89
CA ASN A 206 27.90 -6.56 25.21
C ASN A 206 26.78 -6.87 26.24
N ASP A 207 26.20 -5.83 26.85
CA ASP A 207 25.18 -5.97 27.88
C ASP A 207 23.84 -6.34 27.24
N ASN A 208 23.76 -7.62 26.89
CA ASN A 208 22.54 -8.36 26.70
C ASN A 208 21.88 -8.47 28.08
N LYS A 209 21.20 -7.41 28.52
CA LYS A 209 20.49 -7.36 29.80
C LYS A 209 19.25 -8.26 29.69
N ARG A 210 19.49 -9.56 29.80
CA ARG A 210 18.44 -10.58 29.84
C ARG A 210 17.60 -10.33 31.08
N SER A 211 16.36 -9.96 30.84
CA SER A 211 15.42 -9.73 31.92
C SER A 211 15.12 -11.04 32.66
N THR A 212 15.02 -10.94 33.97
CA THR A 212 14.82 -12.05 34.93
C THR A 212 13.35 -12.45 35.05
N ASP A 213 12.50 -12.06 34.10
CA ASP A 213 11.09 -12.46 34.04
C ASP A 213 11.01 -13.77 33.23
N PRO A 214 10.53 -14.90 33.81
CA PRO A 214 10.52 -16.19 33.12
C PRO A 214 9.74 -16.16 31.80
N ASP A 215 8.72 -15.31 31.71
CA ASP A 215 7.95 -15.07 30.49
C ASP A 215 8.77 -14.32 29.43
N GLU A 216 9.67 -13.40 29.80
CA GLU A 216 10.48 -12.65 28.84
C GLU A 216 11.58 -13.52 28.19
N ALA A 217 12.14 -14.47 28.94
CA ALA A 217 13.16 -15.40 28.45
C ALA A 217 12.63 -16.44 27.42
N GLU A 218 11.32 -16.65 27.34
CA GLU A 218 10.66 -17.52 26.34
C GLU A 218 10.51 -16.82 24.97
N TRP A 219 10.31 -15.51 24.95
CA TRP A 219 10.21 -14.77 23.69
C TRP A 219 11.57 -14.59 23.02
N ASP A 220 12.65 -14.40 23.80
CA ASP A 220 14.03 -14.26 23.32
C ASP A 220 14.63 -15.56 22.74
N ARG A 221 14.04 -16.71 23.07
CA ARG A 221 14.37 -17.99 22.45
C ARG A 221 13.67 -18.06 21.09
N VAL A 222 14.38 -17.63 20.05
CA VAL A 222 14.01 -17.90 18.65
C VAL A 222 14.90 -19.03 18.16
N GLU A 223 14.34 -20.24 18.08
CA GLU A 223 15.01 -21.38 17.47
C GLU A 223 15.38 -20.99 16.02
N PRO A 224 16.65 -21.12 15.60
CA PRO A 224 17.04 -20.78 14.24
C PRO A 224 16.28 -21.65 13.25
N VAL A 225 15.57 -21.03 12.31
CA VAL A 225 14.77 -21.75 11.32
C VAL A 225 15.71 -22.33 10.28
N HIS A 226 15.96 -23.64 10.35
CA HIS A 226 16.81 -24.34 9.39
C HIS A 226 15.97 -25.25 8.49
N ILE A 227 15.75 -24.82 7.25
CA ILE A 227 15.07 -25.61 6.23
C ILE A 227 16.13 -26.25 5.33
N ALA A 228 16.18 -27.58 5.31
CA ALA A 228 17.26 -28.35 4.67
C ALA A 228 17.40 -28.13 3.15
N TRP A 229 16.35 -27.69 2.46
CA TRP A 229 16.36 -27.41 1.02
C TRP A 229 16.62 -25.92 0.68
N LEU A 230 16.69 -25.04 1.69
CA LEU A 230 16.95 -23.63 1.50
C LEU A 230 18.47 -23.35 1.56
N PRO A 231 19.00 -22.45 0.71
CA PRO A 231 20.35 -21.93 0.87
C PRO A 231 20.55 -21.24 2.24
N GLU A 232 21.78 -21.22 2.76
CA GLU A 232 22.09 -20.62 4.07
C GLU A 232 21.69 -19.15 4.19
N PHE A 233 21.85 -18.36 3.11
CA PHE A 233 21.43 -16.96 3.11
C PHE A 233 19.92 -16.80 3.36
N ALA A 234 19.11 -17.74 2.87
CA ALA A 234 17.67 -17.71 3.00
C ALA A 234 17.24 -18.18 4.40
N ASN A 235 17.90 -19.20 4.96
CA ASN A 235 17.70 -19.60 6.35
C ASN A 235 18.08 -18.48 7.34
N ALA A 236 19.17 -17.75 7.07
CA ALA A 236 19.57 -16.59 7.87
C ALA A 236 18.53 -15.46 7.81
N ARG A 237 18.07 -15.10 6.61
CA ARG A 237 17.04 -14.07 6.42
C ARG A 237 15.71 -14.45 7.08
N LEU A 238 15.33 -15.72 7.03
CA LEU A 238 14.11 -16.22 7.66
C LEU A 238 14.21 -16.21 9.19
N THR A 239 15.38 -16.53 9.74
CA THR A 239 15.65 -16.45 11.18
C THR A 239 15.60 -15.01 11.69
N GLU A 240 16.14 -14.06 10.93
CA GLU A 240 16.05 -12.62 11.24
C GLU A 240 14.60 -12.13 11.22
N PHE A 241 13.88 -12.46 10.15
CA PHE A 241 12.49 -12.08 9.97
C PHE A 241 11.58 -12.63 11.09
N THR A 242 11.73 -13.90 11.46
CA THR A 242 10.93 -14.51 12.53
C THR A 242 11.21 -13.89 13.90
N ARG A 243 12.46 -13.46 14.15
CA ARG A 243 12.82 -12.72 15.36
C ARG A 243 12.14 -11.36 15.41
N HIS A 244 12.24 -10.56 14.34
CA HIS A 244 11.59 -9.25 14.27
C HIS A 244 10.07 -9.36 14.41
N LEU A 245 9.45 -10.33 13.73
CA LEU A 245 8.02 -10.60 13.82
C LEU A 245 7.60 -10.90 15.27
N LYS A 246 8.31 -11.81 15.95
CA LYS A 246 8.01 -12.22 17.33
C LYS A 246 8.19 -11.06 18.31
N LEU A 247 9.24 -10.24 18.15
CA LEU A 247 9.52 -9.07 18.99
C LEU A 247 8.50 -7.95 18.79
N ASN A 248 8.19 -7.60 17.54
CA ASN A 248 7.18 -6.59 17.20
C ASN A 248 5.80 -7.02 17.73
N PHE A 249 5.44 -8.30 17.61
CA PHE A 249 4.15 -8.81 18.10
C PHE A 249 4.07 -8.84 19.63
N LYS A 250 5.16 -9.23 20.32
CA LYS A 250 5.27 -9.15 21.78
C LYS A 250 5.07 -7.72 22.27
N THR A 251 5.80 -6.77 21.68
CA THR A 251 5.72 -5.36 22.06
C THR A 251 4.35 -4.75 21.77
N ALA A 252 3.64 -5.17 20.71
CA ALA A 252 2.30 -4.71 20.39
C ALA A 252 1.19 -5.21 21.34
N LEU A 253 1.31 -6.44 21.87
CA LEU A 253 0.33 -7.07 22.76
C LEU A 253 0.66 -6.90 24.24
N HIS A 254 1.92 -7.12 24.61
CA HIS A 254 2.42 -7.22 25.99
C HIS A 254 3.37 -6.08 26.39
N GLY A 255 3.54 -5.04 25.57
CA GLY A 255 4.32 -3.86 25.97
C GLY A 255 3.82 -3.30 27.29
N ARG A 256 4.73 -3.12 28.27
CA ARG A 256 4.41 -2.60 29.62
C ARG A 256 3.81 -1.20 29.53
N ASP A 257 4.28 -0.41 28.57
CA ASP A 257 3.84 0.96 28.36
C ASP A 257 2.88 1.10 27.17
N ALA A 258 1.86 1.95 27.33
CA ALA A 258 0.90 2.26 26.27
C ALA A 258 1.57 2.88 25.03
N SER A 259 2.67 3.62 25.20
CA SER A 259 3.43 4.21 24.09
C SER A 259 4.20 3.17 23.27
N GLU A 260 4.81 2.17 23.91
CA GLU A 260 5.55 1.11 23.21
C GLU A 260 4.63 0.26 22.34
N ARG A 261 3.45 -0.10 22.87
CA ARG A 261 2.42 -0.82 22.11
C ARG A 261 1.97 -0.02 20.89
N GLN A 262 1.94 1.30 21.01
CA GLN A 262 1.52 2.16 19.91
C GLN A 262 2.60 2.31 18.84
N GLU A 263 3.86 2.48 19.22
CA GLU A 263 4.97 2.51 18.26
C GLU A 263 5.14 1.18 17.51
N ALA A 264 4.98 0.05 18.21
CA ALA A 264 5.01 -1.26 17.59
C ALA A 264 3.88 -1.42 16.55
N ARG A 265 2.67 -0.93 16.87
CA ARG A 265 1.54 -0.90 15.93
C ARG A 265 1.81 0.00 14.73
N GLU A 266 2.40 1.17 14.93
CA GLU A 266 2.76 2.09 13.85
C GLU A 266 3.75 1.45 12.87
N ARG A 267 4.81 0.79 13.38
CA ARG A 267 5.78 0.07 12.54
C ARG A 267 5.11 -1.04 11.72
N MET A 268 4.24 -1.83 12.34
CA MET A 268 3.48 -2.87 11.65
C MET A 268 2.56 -2.30 10.57
N VAL A 269 1.86 -1.20 10.86
CA VAL A 269 0.95 -0.54 9.93
C VAL A 269 1.73 0.04 8.75
N ALA A 270 2.86 0.70 9.00
CA ALA A 270 3.74 1.23 7.95
C ALA A 270 4.32 0.11 7.07
N GLY A 271 4.82 -0.96 7.69
CA GLY A 271 5.29 -2.15 6.99
C GLY A 271 4.19 -2.79 6.14
N PHE A 272 2.97 -2.91 6.67
CA PHE A 272 1.81 -3.41 5.93
C PHE A 272 1.51 -2.58 4.69
N PHE A 273 1.44 -1.25 4.79
CA PHE A 273 1.19 -0.37 3.65
C PHE A 273 2.26 -0.48 2.56
N SER A 274 3.51 -0.78 2.92
CA SER A 274 4.59 -0.96 1.95
C SER A 274 4.41 -2.21 1.07
N VAL A 275 3.79 -3.27 1.62
CA VAL A 275 3.60 -4.56 0.94
C VAL A 275 2.28 -4.61 0.14
N LEU A 276 1.32 -3.73 0.44
CA LEU A 276 -0.01 -3.76 -0.20
C LEU A 276 0.04 -3.67 -1.74
N PRO A 277 0.73 -2.71 -2.38
CA PRO A 277 0.75 -2.62 -3.85
C PRO A 277 1.32 -3.88 -4.51
N GLN A 278 2.35 -4.48 -3.90
CA GLN A 278 2.98 -5.71 -4.37
C GLN A 278 2.02 -6.90 -4.23
N SER A 279 1.32 -7.00 -3.10
CA SER A 279 0.32 -8.05 -2.86
C SER A 279 -0.80 -8.03 -3.91
N MET A 280 -1.23 -6.84 -4.33
CA MET A 280 -2.24 -6.68 -5.38
C MET A 280 -1.74 -7.15 -6.76
N LEU A 281 -0.45 -6.99 -7.07
CA LEU A 281 0.12 -7.54 -8.31
C LEU A 281 0.10 -9.07 -8.31
N VAL A 282 0.38 -9.70 -7.17
CA VAL A 282 0.27 -11.16 -6.99
C VAL A 282 -1.18 -11.64 -7.09
N MET A 283 -2.17 -10.79 -6.75
CA MET A 283 -3.59 -11.13 -6.86
C MET A 283 -4.07 -11.30 -8.29
N ILE A 284 -3.44 -10.66 -9.27
CA ILE A 284 -3.86 -10.72 -10.67
C ILE A 284 -3.74 -12.14 -11.24
N PRO A 285 -2.57 -12.82 -11.21
CA PRO A 285 -2.46 -14.18 -11.74
C PRO A 285 -3.32 -15.16 -10.95
N LEU A 286 -3.45 -14.98 -9.63
CA LEU A 286 -4.29 -15.84 -8.79
C LEU A 286 -5.79 -15.68 -9.09
N PHE A 287 -6.25 -14.44 -9.28
CA PHE A 287 -7.64 -14.17 -9.68
C PHE A 287 -7.91 -14.63 -11.12
N ALA A 288 -6.97 -14.45 -12.03
CA ALA A 288 -7.08 -14.97 -13.40
C ALA A 288 -7.16 -16.51 -13.41
N LEU A 289 -6.38 -17.19 -12.55
CA LEU A 289 -6.45 -18.64 -12.36
C LEU A 289 -7.80 -19.06 -11.77
N LEU A 290 -8.30 -18.33 -10.77
CA LEU A 290 -9.64 -18.55 -10.21
C LEU A 290 -10.72 -18.46 -11.29
N LEU A 291 -10.67 -17.42 -12.14
CA LEU A 291 -11.57 -17.29 -13.28
C LEU A 291 -11.41 -18.47 -14.26
N LYS A 292 -10.17 -18.90 -14.55
CA LYS A 292 -9.93 -20.06 -15.42
C LYS A 292 -10.57 -21.34 -14.87
N VAL A 293 -10.54 -21.57 -13.55
CA VAL A 293 -11.18 -22.74 -12.92
C VAL A 293 -12.71 -22.69 -13.08
N PHE A 294 -13.36 -21.57 -12.76
CA PHE A 294 -14.82 -21.43 -12.83
C PHE A 294 -15.39 -21.36 -14.27
N TYR A 295 -14.54 -21.02 -15.23
CA TYR A 295 -14.89 -20.89 -16.65
C TYR A 295 -14.14 -21.89 -17.55
N LEU A 296 -13.59 -22.97 -16.98
CA LEU A 296 -12.78 -23.99 -17.67
C LEU A 296 -13.47 -24.55 -18.93
N PHE A 297 -14.79 -24.71 -18.88
CA PHE A 297 -15.58 -25.29 -19.98
C PHE A 297 -15.88 -24.31 -21.13
N ARG A 298 -15.43 -23.04 -21.07
CA ARG A 298 -15.78 -22.02 -22.08
C ARG A 298 -14.72 -21.83 -23.18
N ARG A 299 -13.70 -22.70 -23.25
CA ARG A 299 -12.62 -22.72 -24.28
C ARG A 299 -11.92 -21.37 -24.49
N ARG A 300 -11.91 -20.51 -23.45
CA ARG A 300 -11.22 -19.22 -23.45
C ARG A 300 -9.75 -19.42 -23.05
N LEU A 301 -8.86 -18.65 -23.65
CA LEU A 301 -7.43 -18.71 -23.36
C LEU A 301 -7.16 -18.10 -21.98
N TYR A 302 -6.14 -18.59 -21.28
CA TYR A 302 -5.73 -18.03 -19.98
C TYR A 302 -5.48 -16.51 -20.05
N MET A 303 -4.89 -16.05 -21.16
CA MET A 303 -4.62 -14.63 -21.40
C MET A 303 -5.90 -13.78 -21.42
N GLU A 304 -7.01 -14.32 -21.92
CA GLU A 304 -8.28 -13.60 -21.89
C GLU A 304 -8.71 -13.37 -20.43
N HIS A 305 -8.61 -14.39 -19.57
CA HIS A 305 -8.91 -14.25 -18.13
C HIS A 305 -7.97 -13.28 -17.41
N VAL A 306 -6.67 -13.24 -17.78
CA VAL A 306 -5.73 -12.24 -17.26
C VAL A 306 -6.17 -10.83 -17.64
N ILE A 307 -6.57 -10.60 -18.89
CA ILE A 307 -7.06 -9.28 -19.34
C ILE A 307 -8.36 -8.89 -18.63
N VAL A 308 -9.26 -9.84 -18.37
CA VAL A 308 -10.46 -9.60 -17.55
C VAL A 308 -10.08 -9.19 -16.14
N ALA A 309 -9.17 -9.94 -15.50
CA ALA A 309 -8.68 -9.65 -14.16
C ALA A 309 -8.11 -8.22 -14.08
N LEU A 310 -7.29 -7.85 -15.06
CA LEU A 310 -6.57 -6.59 -15.12
C LEU A 310 -7.49 -5.38 -15.26
N HIS A 311 -8.45 -5.44 -16.18
CA HIS A 311 -9.47 -4.39 -16.32
C HIS A 311 -10.40 -4.30 -15.09
N SER A 312 -10.75 -5.44 -14.50
CA SER A 312 -11.59 -5.47 -13.30
C SER A 312 -10.91 -4.81 -12.11
N HIS A 313 -9.61 -5.07 -11.90
CA HIS A 313 -8.83 -4.44 -10.83
C HIS A 313 -8.60 -2.95 -11.13
N ALA A 314 -8.30 -2.58 -12.37
CA ALA A 314 -8.22 -1.17 -12.77
C ALA A 314 -9.53 -0.41 -12.46
N PHE A 315 -10.68 -1.01 -12.77
CA PHE A 315 -11.98 -0.45 -12.41
C PHE A 315 -12.15 -0.34 -10.89
N LEU A 316 -11.82 -1.39 -10.13
CA LEU A 316 -11.90 -1.38 -8.66
C LEU A 316 -11.06 -0.25 -8.05
N PHE A 317 -9.83 -0.04 -8.52
CA PHE A 317 -8.98 1.05 -8.04
C PHE A 317 -9.54 2.44 -8.38
N VAL A 318 -10.09 2.64 -9.58
CA VAL A 318 -10.75 3.92 -9.93
C VAL A 318 -12.02 4.14 -9.11
N ALA A 319 -12.84 3.11 -8.93
CA ALA A 319 -14.05 3.20 -8.13
C ALA A 319 -13.72 3.53 -6.66
N LEU A 320 -12.71 2.85 -6.10
CA LEU A 320 -12.22 3.12 -4.74
C LEU A 320 -11.66 4.54 -4.63
N LEU A 321 -10.85 4.98 -5.59
CA LEU A 321 -10.35 6.34 -5.66
C LEU A 321 -11.48 7.38 -5.68
N LEU A 322 -12.51 7.18 -6.50
CA LEU A 322 -13.67 8.08 -6.55
C LEU A 322 -14.41 8.11 -5.20
N VAL A 323 -14.58 6.96 -4.55
CA VAL A 323 -15.14 6.87 -3.20
C VAL A 323 -14.31 7.67 -2.18
N LEU A 324 -12.98 7.55 -2.24
CA LEU A 324 -12.06 8.31 -1.38
C LEU A 324 -12.14 9.82 -1.66
N MET A 325 -12.16 10.23 -2.93
CA MET A 325 -12.29 11.64 -3.33
C MET A 325 -13.60 12.27 -2.87
N VAL A 326 -14.72 11.56 -3.03
CA VAL A 326 -16.04 12.02 -2.53
C VAL A 326 -16.04 12.10 -1.00
N GLY A 327 -15.39 11.15 -0.32
CA GLY A 327 -15.21 11.17 1.14
C GLY A 327 -14.43 12.40 1.60
N MET A 328 -13.28 12.66 0.98
CA MET A 328 -12.42 13.82 1.28
C MET A 328 -13.13 15.16 0.98
N LEU A 329 -13.85 15.23 -0.13
CA LEU A 329 -14.67 16.39 -0.46
C LEU A 329 -15.76 16.61 0.60
N SER A 330 -16.42 15.54 1.04
CA SER A 330 -17.44 15.64 2.09
C SER A 330 -16.88 16.14 3.41
N THR A 331 -15.66 15.75 3.80
CA THR A 331 -15.02 16.24 5.03
C THR A 331 -14.61 17.70 4.90
N TRP A 332 -14.09 18.10 3.74
CA TRP A 332 -13.66 19.48 3.48
C TRP A 332 -14.84 20.46 3.42
N LEU A 333 -15.98 20.00 2.90
CA LEU A 333 -17.17 20.83 2.72
C LEU A 333 -18.06 20.90 3.96
N ARG A 334 -17.89 19.98 4.91
CA ARG A 334 -18.63 19.93 6.18
C ARG A 334 -18.67 21.26 6.96
N PRO A 335 -17.58 22.03 7.12
CA PRO A 335 -17.62 23.31 7.82
C PRO A 335 -18.34 24.44 7.05
N VAL A 336 -18.32 24.42 5.71
CA VAL A 336 -18.90 25.49 4.86
C VAL A 336 -20.37 25.21 4.52
N ALA A 337 -20.70 23.96 4.25
CA ALA A 337 -22.02 23.52 3.82
C ALA A 337 -22.37 22.14 4.41
N PRO A 338 -22.79 22.07 5.69
CA PRO A 338 -23.08 20.80 6.37
C PRO A 338 -24.14 19.96 5.65
N TRP A 339 -25.12 20.61 5.02
CA TRP A 339 -26.20 19.99 4.26
C TRP A 339 -25.70 19.15 3.08
N MET A 340 -24.53 19.46 2.50
CA MET A 340 -23.94 18.71 1.39
C MET A 340 -23.36 17.35 1.81
N THR A 341 -23.23 17.08 3.11
CA THR A 341 -22.73 15.79 3.63
C THR A 341 -23.66 14.63 3.25
N TYR A 342 -24.99 14.83 3.33
CA TYR A 342 -25.96 13.80 2.99
C TYR A 342 -25.95 13.42 1.49
N PRO A 343 -26.08 14.36 0.53
CA PRO A 343 -26.04 14.00 -0.88
C PRO A 343 -24.70 13.41 -1.30
N LEU A 344 -23.56 13.90 -0.78
CA LEU A 344 -22.25 13.28 -1.02
C LEU A 344 -22.17 11.86 -0.44
N GLY A 345 -22.80 11.62 0.72
CA GLY A 345 -22.96 10.29 1.30
C GLY A 345 -23.76 9.34 0.40
N VAL A 346 -24.86 9.82 -0.18
CA VAL A 346 -25.66 9.05 -1.16
C VAL A 346 -24.84 8.75 -2.42
N VAL A 347 -24.11 9.73 -2.96
CA VAL A 347 -23.21 9.52 -4.11
C VAL A 347 -22.15 8.47 -3.78
N ARG A 348 -21.52 8.55 -2.60
CA ARG A 348 -20.53 7.57 -2.14
C ARG A 348 -21.12 6.17 -2.02
N PHE A 349 -22.32 6.04 -1.47
CA PHE A 349 -23.05 4.77 -1.39
C PHE A 349 -23.39 4.23 -2.79
N ALA A 350 -23.87 5.08 -3.69
CA ALA A 350 -24.17 4.71 -5.07
C ALA A 350 -22.93 4.21 -5.83
N LEU A 351 -21.76 4.82 -5.61
CA LEU A 351 -20.49 4.34 -6.18
C LEU A 351 -20.11 2.95 -5.68
N ILE A 352 -20.32 2.66 -4.39
CA ILE A 352 -20.06 1.32 -3.82
C ILE A 352 -21.01 0.29 -4.43
N VAL A 353 -22.31 0.60 -4.51
CA VAL A 353 -23.29 -0.29 -5.16
C VAL A 353 -22.94 -0.51 -6.64
N TRP A 354 -22.55 0.56 -7.34
CA TRP A 354 -22.10 0.49 -8.73
C TRP A 354 -20.86 -0.39 -8.89
N MET A 355 -19.92 -0.37 -7.94
CA MET A 355 -18.73 -1.23 -7.97
C MET A 355 -19.10 -2.72 -8.07
N PHE A 356 -20.02 -3.18 -7.22
CA PHE A 356 -20.51 -4.57 -7.27
C PHE A 356 -21.35 -4.85 -8.52
N ALA A 357 -22.25 -3.94 -8.89
CA ALA A 357 -23.10 -4.09 -10.06
C ALA A 357 -22.26 -4.16 -11.36
N TYR A 358 -21.22 -3.34 -11.47
CA TYR A 358 -20.32 -3.30 -12.62
C TYR A 358 -19.64 -4.65 -12.84
N LEU A 359 -19.07 -5.26 -11.80
CA LEU A 359 -18.38 -6.55 -11.92
C LEU A 359 -19.34 -7.65 -12.36
N LEU A 360 -20.56 -7.67 -11.83
CA LEU A 360 -21.60 -8.62 -12.24
C LEU A 360 -21.96 -8.46 -13.73
N VAL A 361 -22.21 -7.22 -14.18
CA VAL A 361 -22.55 -6.95 -15.59
C VAL A 361 -21.36 -7.24 -16.50
N MET A 362 -20.14 -6.93 -16.06
CA MET A 362 -18.91 -7.21 -16.80
C MET A 362 -18.74 -8.71 -17.04
N GLN A 363 -18.89 -9.54 -16.00
CA GLN A 363 -18.82 -11.00 -16.14
C GLN A 363 -19.89 -11.52 -17.10
N LYS A 364 -21.13 -11.03 -16.97
CA LYS A 364 -22.22 -11.41 -17.88
C LYS A 364 -21.86 -11.10 -19.33
N ARG A 365 -21.38 -9.88 -19.60
CA ARG A 365 -21.11 -9.38 -20.95
C ARG A 365 -19.94 -10.12 -21.61
N ILE A 366 -18.88 -10.38 -20.86
CA ILE A 366 -17.66 -11.05 -21.38
C ILE A 366 -17.92 -12.55 -21.60
N TYR A 367 -18.53 -13.22 -20.62
CA TYR A 367 -18.73 -14.67 -20.70
C TYR A 367 -20.00 -15.10 -21.42
N ARG A 368 -20.92 -14.17 -21.73
CA ARG A 368 -22.18 -14.40 -22.46
C ARG A 368 -22.98 -15.58 -21.87
N GLN A 369 -23.28 -15.52 -20.58
CA GLN A 369 -24.07 -16.52 -19.84
C GLN A 369 -25.45 -15.97 -19.44
N GLY A 370 -26.38 -16.88 -19.14
CA GLY A 370 -27.69 -16.51 -18.57
C GLY A 370 -27.55 -15.87 -17.18
N TRP A 371 -28.53 -15.06 -16.78
CA TRP A 371 -28.50 -14.32 -15.51
C TRP A 371 -28.36 -15.23 -14.28
N ALA A 372 -29.13 -16.31 -14.20
CA ALA A 372 -29.09 -17.24 -13.06
C ALA A 372 -27.70 -17.86 -12.86
N MET A 373 -27.10 -18.39 -13.94
CA MET A 373 -25.77 -18.97 -13.87
C MET A 373 -24.70 -17.92 -13.55
N THR A 374 -24.86 -16.70 -14.07
CA THR A 374 -23.92 -15.61 -13.80
C THR A 374 -23.96 -15.21 -12.33
N LEU A 375 -25.15 -15.08 -11.73
CA LEU A 375 -25.30 -14.75 -10.31
C LEU A 375 -24.67 -15.81 -9.40
N VAL A 376 -24.95 -17.09 -9.66
CA VAL A 376 -24.36 -18.20 -8.90
C VAL A 376 -22.84 -18.17 -8.99
N LYS A 377 -22.28 -18.09 -10.21
CA LYS A 377 -20.83 -18.02 -10.39
C LYS A 377 -20.22 -16.76 -9.78
N TYR A 378 -20.87 -15.62 -9.93
CA TYR A 378 -20.41 -14.35 -9.34
C TYR A 378 -20.30 -14.46 -7.83
N TRP A 379 -21.30 -15.06 -7.18
CA TRP A 379 -21.28 -15.28 -5.74
C TRP A 379 -20.15 -16.22 -5.30
N PHE A 380 -20.00 -17.39 -5.96
CA PHE A 380 -18.92 -18.33 -5.64
C PHE A 380 -17.52 -17.76 -5.93
N VAL A 381 -17.33 -17.11 -7.08
CA VAL A 381 -16.07 -16.45 -7.44
C VAL A 381 -15.78 -15.33 -6.43
N GLY A 382 -16.78 -14.54 -6.05
CA GLY A 382 -16.66 -13.50 -5.04
C GLY A 382 -16.29 -14.07 -3.66
N TRP A 383 -16.88 -15.18 -3.25
CA TRP A 383 -16.55 -15.88 -2.01
C TRP A 383 -15.11 -16.38 -2.02
N CYS A 384 -14.70 -17.10 -3.07
CA CYS A 384 -13.31 -17.56 -3.21
C CYS A 384 -12.32 -16.39 -3.25
N TYR A 385 -12.65 -15.31 -3.95
CA TYR A 385 -11.83 -14.10 -4.00
C TYR A 385 -11.73 -13.42 -2.63
N PHE A 386 -12.80 -13.37 -1.85
CA PHE A 386 -12.78 -12.82 -0.49
C PHE A 386 -11.80 -13.59 0.41
N TRP A 387 -11.84 -14.92 0.39
CA TRP A 387 -10.88 -15.73 1.14
C TRP A 387 -9.45 -15.58 0.64
N LEU A 388 -9.26 -15.55 -0.70
CA LEU A 388 -7.95 -15.27 -1.29
C LEU A 388 -7.40 -13.93 -0.81
N LEU A 389 -8.22 -12.87 -0.86
CA LEU A 389 -7.86 -11.54 -0.38
C LEU A 389 -7.50 -11.56 1.11
N LEU A 390 -8.27 -12.23 1.96
CA LEU A 390 -7.98 -12.36 3.39
C LEU A 390 -6.64 -13.07 3.63
N THR A 391 -6.35 -14.17 2.93
CA THR A 391 -5.08 -14.88 3.09
C THR A 391 -3.90 -14.01 2.71
N VAL A 392 -4.02 -13.25 1.64
CA VAL A 392 -2.95 -12.40 1.10
C VAL A 392 -2.74 -11.18 1.97
N LEU A 393 -3.82 -10.59 2.47
CA LEU A 393 -3.76 -9.51 3.43
C LEU A 393 -3.13 -9.97 4.74
N GLY A 394 -3.45 -11.19 5.19
CA GLY A 394 -2.82 -11.82 6.35
C GLY A 394 -1.33 -12.05 6.16
N VAL A 395 -0.92 -12.57 5.00
CA VAL A 395 0.50 -12.71 4.65
C VAL A 395 1.18 -11.33 4.57
N ALA A 396 0.55 -10.33 3.96
CA ALA A 396 1.08 -8.97 3.90
C ALA A 396 1.23 -8.34 5.29
N LEU A 397 0.30 -8.61 6.22
CA LEU A 397 0.40 -8.18 7.60
C LEU A 397 1.56 -8.86 8.33
N VAL A 398 1.75 -10.17 8.14
CA VAL A 398 2.88 -10.91 8.70
C VAL A 398 4.20 -10.39 8.14
N LEU A 399 4.29 -10.19 6.83
CA LEU A 399 5.47 -9.61 6.17
C LEU A 399 5.75 -8.18 6.65
N GLY A 400 4.71 -7.35 6.77
CA GLY A 400 4.83 -5.98 7.28
C GLY A 400 5.21 -5.91 8.76
N ALA A 401 4.86 -6.93 9.55
CA ALA A 401 5.23 -7.01 10.97
C ALA A 401 6.63 -7.58 11.21
N GLY A 402 7.21 -8.29 10.24
CA GLY A 402 8.59 -8.78 10.31
C GLY A 402 9.62 -7.89 9.58
N HIS A 403 9.16 -6.83 8.92
CA HIS A 403 9.97 -5.68 8.50
C HIS A 403 10.08 -4.66 9.63
#